data_AF-A0A2V9E473-F1
#
_entry.id   AF-A0A2V9E473-F1
#
_cell.length_a   1.000
_cell.length_b   1.000
_cell.length_c   1.000
_cell.angle_alpha   90.00
_cell.angle_beta   90.00
_cell.angle_gamma   90.00
#
_symmetry.space_group_name_H-M   'P 1'
#
loop_
_entity.id
_entity.type
_entity.pdbx_description
1 polymer ?
#
loop_
_entity_poly.entity_id
_entity_poly.type
_entity_poly.pdbx_seq_one_letter_code
_entity_poly.pdbx_strand_id
1 'polypeptide(L)'
;MRFLSHLPVLAALAGTIAPSAAQPQKQLARSPRIQSAKSVYFEDKTGVDAVGNKALAQLKRWGRFQIVKDRKQADLIFILSADPYKGGYIIASGGQTGTVENGHIEEDRVPNYDKQAPVRYVFLTVLDPKTGDTLWSDSHRWGGLLSGFNTAGERLIKKLENQTKK
;
A
#
# COMPACT_ATOMS: atom_id res chain seq x y z
N MET A 1 -2.17 67.38 2.86
CA MET A 1 -3.34 66.60 2.38
C MET A 1 -2.87 65.89 1.11
N ARG A 2 -2.42 64.61 1.10
CA ARG A 2 -3.19 63.33 0.99
C ARG A 2 -4.45 63.55 0.13
N PHE A 3 -4.67 62.91 -1.02
CA PHE A 3 -4.76 61.47 -1.32
C PHE A 3 -4.35 61.19 -2.79
N LEU A 4 -3.36 60.32 -3.06
CA LEU A 4 -3.47 58.90 -3.47
C LEU A 4 -4.38 58.61 -4.69
N SER A 5 -3.75 58.50 -5.86
CA SER A 5 -4.31 57.92 -7.08
C SER A 5 -4.28 56.38 -6.99
N HIS A 6 -5.43 55.73 -7.18
CA HIS A 6 -5.55 54.27 -7.14
C HIS A 6 -5.34 53.68 -8.54
N LEU A 7 -4.22 52.97 -8.73
CA LEU A 7 -4.04 52.01 -9.82
C LEU A 7 -4.72 50.68 -9.43
N PRO A 8 -5.57 50.07 -10.28
CA PRO A 8 -6.00 48.71 -10.03
C PRO A 8 -4.87 47.75 -10.43
N VAL A 9 -4.28 47.10 -9.43
CA VAL A 9 -3.42 45.93 -9.64
C VAL A 9 -4.34 44.77 -9.99
N LEU A 10 -4.36 44.34 -11.26
CA LEU A 10 -4.93 43.05 -11.65
C LEU A 10 -4.00 41.95 -11.11
N ALA A 11 -4.39 41.35 -9.98
CA ALA A 11 -3.79 40.11 -9.50
C ALA A 11 -4.38 38.94 -10.30
N ALA A 12 -3.67 38.50 -11.35
CA ALA A 12 -3.95 37.23 -12.00
C ALA A 12 -3.54 36.09 -11.06
N LEU A 13 -4.50 35.50 -10.34
CA LEU A 13 -4.30 34.21 -9.68
C LEU A 13 -4.16 33.12 -10.76
N ALA A 14 -2.93 32.85 -11.18
CA ALA A 14 -2.60 31.62 -11.87
C ALA A 14 -2.67 30.46 -10.84
N GLY A 15 -3.87 29.92 -10.65
CA GLY A 15 -4.07 28.70 -9.88
C GLY A 15 -3.42 27.54 -10.63
N THR A 16 -2.20 27.17 -10.26
CA THR A 16 -1.60 25.90 -10.70
C THR A 16 -2.33 24.78 -9.98
N ILE A 17 -3.36 24.22 -10.63
CA ILE A 17 -3.90 22.92 -10.25
C ILE A 17 -2.81 21.91 -10.60
N ALA A 18 -1.99 21.50 -9.63
CA ALA A 18 -1.07 20.41 -9.84
C ALA A 18 -1.89 19.11 -9.96
N PRO A 19 -1.92 18.43 -11.12
CA PRO A 19 -2.47 17.09 -11.15
C PRO A 19 -1.54 16.19 -10.34
N SER A 20 -2.03 15.67 -9.21
CA SER A 20 -1.41 14.53 -8.55
C SER A 20 -1.45 13.35 -9.53
N ALA A 21 -0.37 13.16 -10.28
CA ALA A 21 -0.27 12.09 -11.25
C ALA A 21 -0.25 10.74 -10.52
N ALA A 22 -1.42 10.10 -10.42
CA ALA A 22 -1.47 8.66 -10.25
C ALA A 22 -0.81 8.03 -11.48
N GLN A 23 0.50 7.78 -11.41
CA GLN A 23 1.21 7.10 -12.50
C GLN A 23 0.52 5.75 -12.75
N PRO A 24 0.26 5.37 -14.01
CA PRO A 24 -0.33 4.07 -14.31
C PRO A 24 0.49 2.96 -13.65
N GLN A 25 -0.15 2.04 -12.91
CA GLN A 25 0.56 0.97 -12.17
C GLN A 25 1.53 0.16 -13.05
N LYS A 26 1.25 0.03 -14.36
CA LYS A 26 2.16 -0.57 -15.32
C LYS A 26 3.48 0.20 -15.49
N GLN A 27 3.46 1.53 -15.44
CA GLN A 27 4.65 2.38 -15.46
C GLN A 27 5.45 2.23 -14.17
N LEU A 28 4.76 2.20 -13.02
CA LEU A 28 5.36 1.98 -11.70
C LEU A 28 6.05 0.63 -11.58
N ALA A 29 5.41 -0.44 -12.07
CA ALA A 29 5.99 -1.78 -12.16
C ALA A 29 7.27 -1.82 -13.03
N ARG A 30 7.40 -0.89 -13.97
CA ARG A 30 8.56 -0.75 -14.86
C ARG A 30 9.58 0.27 -14.34
N SER A 31 9.44 0.75 -13.11
CA SER A 31 10.41 1.66 -12.51
C SER A 31 11.82 1.03 -12.50
N PRO A 32 12.88 1.85 -12.65
CA PRO A 32 14.25 1.34 -12.58
C PRO A 32 14.53 0.57 -11.30
N ARG A 33 13.94 0.98 -10.17
CA ARG A 33 14.06 0.31 -8.87
C ARG A 33 13.58 -1.15 -8.92
N ILE A 34 12.39 -1.41 -9.46
CA ILE A 34 11.86 -2.78 -9.61
C ILE A 34 12.64 -3.58 -10.67
N GLN A 35 13.11 -2.90 -11.72
CA GLN A 35 13.88 -3.54 -12.80
C GLN A 35 15.32 -3.89 -12.42
N SER A 36 15.95 -3.18 -11.49
CA SER A 36 17.33 -3.45 -11.05
C SER A 36 17.40 -4.40 -9.85
N ALA A 37 16.29 -4.58 -9.11
CA ALA A 37 16.25 -5.41 -7.93
C ALA A 37 16.52 -6.89 -8.23
N LYS A 38 17.31 -7.52 -7.37
CA LYS A 38 17.73 -8.92 -7.45
C LYS A 38 17.17 -9.74 -6.28
N SER A 39 16.93 -9.13 -5.13
CA SER A 39 16.38 -9.81 -3.96
C SER A 39 15.07 -9.20 -3.48
N VAL A 40 14.23 -10.03 -2.86
CA VAL A 40 12.96 -9.62 -2.27
C VAL A 40 12.76 -10.26 -0.90
N TYR A 41 12.30 -9.48 0.06
CA TYR A 41 11.72 -9.99 1.30
C TYR A 41 10.20 -10.04 1.13
N PHE A 42 9.61 -11.21 1.39
CA PHE A 42 8.17 -11.42 1.29
C PHE A 42 7.56 -11.49 2.67
N GLU A 43 6.58 -10.63 2.94
CA GLU A 43 5.87 -10.53 4.20
C GLU A 43 4.38 -10.83 3.97
N ASP A 44 3.87 -11.88 4.60
CA ASP A 44 2.45 -12.22 4.58
C ASP A 44 1.75 -11.68 5.84
N LYS A 45 0.82 -10.74 5.64
CA LYS A 45 -0.07 -10.14 6.63
C LYS A 45 -1.54 -10.40 6.31
N THR A 46 -1.84 -11.43 5.52
CA THR A 46 -3.23 -11.80 5.20
C THR A 46 -3.93 -12.48 6.37
N GLY A 47 -3.17 -13.07 7.31
CA GLY A 47 -3.72 -13.93 8.36
C GLY A 47 -4.22 -15.28 7.85
N VAL A 48 -3.99 -15.62 6.59
CA VAL A 48 -4.42 -16.89 5.97
C VAL A 48 -3.28 -17.48 5.14
N ASP A 49 -2.57 -18.44 5.74
CA ASP A 49 -1.38 -19.08 5.17
C ASP A 49 -1.59 -19.60 3.74
N ALA A 50 -2.77 -20.11 3.42
CA ALA A 50 -3.06 -20.64 2.08
C ALA A 50 -2.96 -19.56 0.98
N VAL A 51 -3.32 -18.31 1.29
CA VAL A 51 -3.22 -17.17 0.37
C VAL A 51 -1.75 -16.76 0.20
N GLY A 52 -1.03 -16.60 1.31
CA GLY A 52 0.40 -16.28 1.32
C GLY A 52 1.25 -17.34 0.64
N ASN A 53 1.02 -18.61 0.93
CA ASN A 53 1.76 -19.74 0.34
C ASN A 53 1.60 -19.79 -1.18
N LYS A 54 0.40 -19.52 -1.72
CA LYS A 54 0.19 -19.45 -3.17
C LYS A 54 0.86 -18.24 -3.80
N ALA A 55 0.80 -17.07 -3.15
CA ALA A 55 1.51 -15.88 -3.61
C ALA A 55 3.02 -16.11 -3.64
N LEU A 56 3.58 -16.66 -2.56
CA LEU A 56 4.99 -17.01 -2.44
C LEU A 56 5.41 -18.06 -3.47
N ALA A 57 4.58 -19.08 -3.71
CA ALA A 57 4.82 -20.08 -4.74
C ALA A 57 4.87 -19.43 -6.14
N GLN A 58 3.93 -18.52 -6.45
CA GLN A 58 3.97 -17.79 -7.72
C GLN A 58 5.20 -16.88 -7.83
N LEU A 59 5.62 -16.23 -6.74
CA LEU A 59 6.83 -15.41 -6.70
C LEU A 59 8.08 -16.25 -6.98
N LYS A 60 8.17 -17.44 -6.38
CA LYS A 60 9.23 -18.43 -6.67
C LYS A 60 9.20 -18.89 -8.13
N ARG A 61 8.02 -19.16 -8.69
CA ARG A 61 7.84 -19.57 -10.10
C ARG A 61 8.26 -18.48 -11.08
N TRP A 62 8.02 -17.22 -10.75
CA TRP A 62 8.50 -16.10 -11.57
C TRP A 62 10.05 -16.09 -11.63
N GLY A 63 10.74 -16.52 -10.57
CA GLY A 63 12.17 -16.85 -10.62
C GLY A 63 13.11 -15.65 -10.82
N ARG A 64 12.56 -14.43 -10.84
CA ARG A 64 13.33 -13.21 -11.08
C ARG A 64 14.11 -12.73 -9.85
N PHE A 65 13.62 -13.02 -8.66
CA PHE A 65 14.18 -12.51 -7.41
C PHE A 65 14.66 -13.64 -6.51
N GLN A 66 15.82 -13.45 -5.90
CA GLN A 66 16.23 -14.23 -4.73
C GLN A 66 15.35 -13.84 -3.54
N ILE A 67 14.60 -14.78 -3.00
CA ILE A 67 13.77 -14.53 -1.81
C ILE A 67 14.65 -14.65 -0.56
N VAL A 68 14.87 -13.53 0.12
CA VAL A 68 15.71 -13.46 1.33
C VAL A 68 14.87 -13.56 2.59
N LYS A 69 15.44 -14.14 3.65
CA LYS A 69 14.76 -14.29 4.96
C LYS A 69 14.84 -13.04 5.83
N ASP A 70 15.86 -12.22 5.61
CA ASP A 70 16.08 -10.99 6.37
C ASP A 70 15.65 -9.80 5.52
N ARG A 71 14.72 -9.00 6.06
CA ARG A 71 14.21 -7.78 5.43
C ARG A 71 15.33 -6.80 5.08
N LYS A 72 16.42 -6.77 5.85
CA LYS A 72 17.57 -5.87 5.63
C LYS A 72 18.43 -6.26 4.42
N GLN A 73 18.31 -7.48 3.92
CA GLN A 73 19.09 -8.01 2.80
C GLN A 73 18.34 -7.91 1.46
N ALA A 74 17.13 -7.36 1.47
CA ALA A 74 16.28 -7.28 0.31
C ALA A 74 16.50 -5.98 -0.47
N ASP A 75 16.40 -6.05 -1.79
CA ASP A 75 16.31 -4.86 -2.65
C ASP A 75 14.86 -4.33 -2.70
N LEU A 76 13.87 -5.19 -2.47
CA LEU A 76 12.44 -4.86 -2.42
C LEU A 76 11.75 -5.58 -1.27
N ILE A 77 10.71 -4.96 -0.74
CA ILE A 77 9.81 -5.61 0.23
C ILE A 77 8.46 -5.80 -0.45
N PHE A 78 7.97 -7.04 -0.48
CA PHE A 78 6.63 -7.37 -0.95
C PHE A 78 5.76 -7.67 0.27
N ILE A 79 4.77 -6.82 0.52
CA ILE A 79 3.80 -7.01 1.59
C ILE A 79 2.48 -7.47 0.97
N LEU A 80 2.01 -8.64 1.38
CA LEU A 80 0.69 -9.15 1.05
C LEU A 80 -0.23 -8.97 2.27
N SER A 81 -1.36 -8.28 2.13
CA SER A 81 -2.20 -7.94 3.30
C SER A 81 -3.70 -8.02 3.01
N ALA A 82 -4.48 -8.23 4.08
CA ALA A 82 -5.93 -8.14 4.09
C ALA A 82 -6.44 -6.68 4.00
N ASP A 83 -5.63 -5.74 4.47
CA ASP A 83 -5.92 -4.31 4.49
C ASP A 83 -5.03 -3.54 3.50
N PRO A 84 -5.49 -2.39 2.97
CA PRO A 84 -4.64 -1.51 2.17
C PRO A 84 -3.40 -1.09 2.96
N TYR A 85 -2.23 -1.07 2.30
CA TYR A 85 -1.02 -0.56 2.93
C TYR A 85 -1.13 0.96 3.15
N LYS A 86 -1.21 1.36 4.42
CA LYS A 86 -1.17 2.76 4.85
C LYS A 86 0.29 3.04 5.24
N GLY A 87 1.08 3.63 4.35
CA GLY A 87 2.48 3.94 4.64
C GLY A 87 2.64 4.83 5.88
N GLY A 88 3.70 4.60 6.67
CA GLY A 88 3.85 5.21 8.00
C GLY A 88 2.86 4.65 9.01
N TYR A 89 3.17 4.71 10.31
CA TYR A 89 2.23 4.32 11.37
C TYR A 89 0.96 5.17 11.27
N ILE A 90 -0.10 4.66 10.64
CA ILE A 90 -1.45 5.14 10.88
C ILE A 90 -2.04 4.19 11.91
N ILE A 91 -2.03 4.61 13.18
CA ILE A 91 -2.92 4.04 14.19
C ILE A 91 -4.33 4.41 13.73
N ALA A 92 -4.99 3.48 13.03
CA ALA A 92 -6.41 3.59 12.81
C ALA A 92 -7.08 3.18 14.14
N SER A 93 -7.32 4.15 15.02
CA SER A 93 -8.22 3.98 16.16
C SER A 93 -9.64 3.81 15.61
N GLY A 94 -9.94 2.60 15.16
CA GLY A 94 -11.25 2.22 14.63
C GLY A 94 -12.24 1.77 15.71
N GLY A 95 -11.88 1.90 16.99
CA GLY A 95 -12.74 1.61 18.14
C GLY A 95 -12.64 2.72 19.18
N GLN A 96 -13.59 2.75 20.13
CA GLN A 96 -13.58 3.68 21.26
C GLN A 96 -12.21 3.60 21.95
N THR A 97 -11.46 4.69 21.87
CA THR A 97 -10.09 4.83 22.42
C THR A 97 -10.10 5.47 23.80
N GLY A 98 -11.28 5.92 24.22
CA GLY A 98 -11.54 6.51 25.52
C GLY A 98 -12.99 6.94 25.63
N THR A 99 -13.41 7.23 26.85
CA THR A 99 -14.78 7.69 27.16
C THR A 99 -14.70 9.13 27.65
N VAL A 100 -15.61 9.99 27.18
CA VAL A 100 -15.73 11.36 27.70
C VAL A 100 -16.99 11.42 28.54
N GLU A 101 -16.83 11.58 29.84
CA GLU A 101 -17.93 11.78 30.77
C GLU A 101 -17.64 13.02 31.63
N ASN A 102 -18.57 13.98 31.63
CA ASN A 102 -18.46 15.25 32.38
C ASN A 102 -17.13 16.02 32.21
N GLY A 103 -16.56 16.00 31.00
CA GLY A 103 -15.33 16.73 30.69
C GLY A 103 -14.04 16.06 31.17
N HIS A 104 -14.12 14.87 31.76
CA HIS A 104 -12.98 14.00 31.99
C HIS A 104 -12.79 13.04 30.82
N ILE A 105 -11.55 12.91 30.36
CA ILE A 105 -11.14 11.99 29.30
C ILE A 105 -10.42 10.83 29.98
N GLU A 106 -10.99 9.63 29.93
CA GLU A 106 -10.28 8.39 30.26
C GLU A 106 -9.90 7.67 28.97
N GLU A 107 -8.60 7.46 28.77
CA GLU A 107 -8.05 6.65 27.67
C GLU A 107 -8.02 5.18 28.08
N ASP A 108 -8.59 4.30 27.24
CA ASP A 108 -8.61 2.86 27.52
C ASP A 108 -7.20 2.27 27.35
N ARG A 109 -6.71 1.58 28.39
CA ARG A 109 -5.34 1.04 28.45
C ARG A 109 -5.05 -0.04 27.41
N VAL A 110 -6.09 -0.59 26.79
CA VAL A 110 -6.01 -1.60 25.71
C VAL A 110 -7.05 -1.23 24.65
N PRO A 111 -6.65 -0.81 23.43
CA PRO A 111 -7.59 -0.49 22.37
C PRO A 111 -8.47 -1.70 22.05
N ASN A 112 -9.79 -1.53 22.11
CA ASN A 112 -10.72 -2.51 21.60
C ASN A 112 -10.75 -2.40 20.07
N TYR A 113 -10.06 -3.32 19.39
CA TYR A 113 -10.10 -3.38 17.94
C TYR A 113 -11.44 -3.96 17.50
N ASP A 114 -12.23 -3.15 16.81
CA ASP A 114 -13.47 -3.59 16.19
C ASP A 114 -13.21 -4.83 15.31
N LYS A 115 -13.99 -5.89 15.58
CA LYS A 115 -13.91 -7.15 14.82
C LYS A 115 -14.24 -6.87 13.36
N GLN A 116 -13.28 -7.19 12.50
CA GLN A 116 -13.24 -6.86 11.07
C GLN A 116 -14.51 -7.27 10.31
N ALA A 117 -15.05 -6.35 9.52
CA ALA A 117 -15.99 -6.66 8.44
C ALA A 117 -15.31 -7.60 7.41
N PRO A 118 -16.07 -8.48 6.72
CA PRO A 118 -15.50 -9.64 6.03
C PRO A 118 -14.55 -9.20 4.91
N VAL A 119 -13.28 -9.60 5.04
CA VAL A 119 -12.21 -9.39 4.06
C VAL A 119 -12.68 -9.80 2.66
N ARG A 120 -12.90 -8.82 1.79
CA ARG A 120 -13.20 -9.06 0.37
C ARG A 120 -12.03 -8.76 -0.54
N TYR A 121 -10.89 -8.29 -0.04
CA TYR A 121 -9.74 -7.96 -0.87
C TYR A 121 -8.43 -8.42 -0.22
N VAL A 122 -7.45 -8.70 -1.08
CA VAL A 122 -6.04 -8.83 -0.72
C VAL A 122 -5.29 -7.77 -1.50
N PHE A 123 -4.31 -7.16 -0.86
CA PHE A 123 -3.46 -6.12 -1.41
C PHE A 123 -2.03 -6.65 -1.52
N LEU A 124 -1.35 -6.30 -2.61
CA LEU A 124 0.09 -6.51 -2.75
C LEU A 124 0.73 -5.14 -2.91
N THR A 125 1.68 -4.85 -2.02
CA THR A 125 2.43 -3.59 -2.04
C THR A 125 3.92 -3.89 -2.16
N VAL A 126 4.59 -3.21 -3.08
CA VAL A 126 6.04 -3.29 -3.30
C VAL A 126 6.67 -2.01 -2.78
N LEU A 127 7.62 -2.14 -1.86
CA LEU A 127 8.29 -1.00 -1.23
C LEU A 127 9.78 -0.95 -1.56
N ASP A 128 10.32 0.27 -1.58
CA ASP A 128 11.75 0.51 -1.45
C ASP A 128 12.14 0.34 0.04
N PRO A 129 13.02 -0.61 0.40
CA PRO A 129 13.39 -0.86 1.80
C PRO A 129 14.19 0.29 2.42
N LYS A 130 14.83 1.14 1.62
CA LYS A 130 15.66 2.25 2.11
C LYS A 130 14.83 3.45 2.50
N THR A 131 13.83 3.80 1.67
CA THR A 131 12.98 4.98 1.90
C THR A 131 11.64 4.65 2.53
N GLY A 132 11.17 3.41 2.37
CA GLY A 132 9.81 3.00 2.74
C GLY A 132 8.75 3.38 1.70
N ASP A 133 9.15 3.95 0.57
CA ASP A 133 8.22 4.41 -0.47
C ASP A 133 7.50 3.25 -1.15
N THR A 134 6.22 3.44 -1.45
CA THR A 134 5.46 2.52 -2.29
C THR A 134 5.87 2.68 -3.75
N LEU A 135 6.57 1.66 -4.28
CA LEU A 135 6.99 1.60 -5.68
C LEU A 135 5.88 1.07 -6.59
N TRP A 136 5.01 0.22 -6.07
CA TRP A 136 3.87 -0.34 -6.79
C TRP A 136 2.84 -0.91 -5.81
N SER A 137 1.56 -0.86 -6.15
CA SER A 137 0.53 -1.53 -5.36
C SER A 137 -0.68 -1.90 -6.20
N ASP A 138 -1.33 -3.01 -5.85
CA ASP A 138 -2.59 -3.40 -6.46
C ASP A 138 -3.42 -4.24 -5.50
N SER A 139 -4.69 -4.48 -5.86
CA SER A 139 -5.62 -5.26 -5.03
C SER A 139 -6.43 -6.24 -5.86
N HIS A 140 -6.85 -7.33 -5.23
CA HIS A 140 -7.69 -8.32 -5.86
C HIS A 140 -8.76 -8.82 -4.91
N ARG A 141 -9.96 -9.05 -5.44
CA ARG A 141 -11.07 -9.55 -4.65
C ARG A 141 -10.75 -10.95 -4.12
N TRP A 142 -10.89 -11.12 -2.81
CA TRP A 142 -10.66 -12.35 -2.06
C TRP A 142 -12.00 -12.99 -1.67
N GLY A 143 -12.06 -14.31 -1.76
CA GLY A 143 -13.28 -15.08 -1.54
C GLY A 143 -14.18 -15.13 -2.77
N GLY A 144 -14.83 -16.28 -2.98
CA GLY A 144 -15.78 -16.53 -4.07
C GLY A 144 -15.46 -17.78 -4.90
N LEU A 145 -16.52 -18.44 -5.36
CA LEU A 145 -16.45 -19.65 -6.22
C LEU A 145 -15.68 -19.39 -7.53
N LEU A 146 -15.73 -18.17 -8.06
CA LEU A 146 -15.12 -17.78 -9.34
C LEU A 146 -13.69 -17.21 -9.21
N SER A 147 -13.38 -16.50 -8.13
CA SER A 147 -12.05 -15.91 -7.89
C SER A 147 -11.04 -16.96 -7.41
N GLY A 148 -11.52 -18.01 -6.75
CA GLY A 148 -10.70 -19.02 -6.08
C GLY A 148 -10.36 -18.55 -4.66
N PHE A 149 -10.74 -19.35 -3.66
CA PHE A 149 -10.70 -18.93 -2.25
C PHE A 149 -9.30 -18.49 -1.77
N ASN A 150 -8.23 -18.97 -2.40
CA ASN A 150 -6.84 -18.73 -1.96
C ASN A 150 -5.92 -18.13 -3.04
N THR A 151 -6.41 -17.78 -4.24
CA THR A 151 -5.54 -17.38 -5.38
C THR A 151 -5.35 -15.87 -5.53
N ALA A 152 -5.99 -15.07 -4.67
CA ALA A 152 -5.95 -13.61 -4.78
C ALA A 152 -4.51 -13.06 -4.76
N GLY A 153 -3.66 -13.54 -3.84
CA GLY A 153 -2.25 -13.17 -3.78
C GLY A 153 -1.43 -13.65 -4.98
N GLU A 154 -1.66 -14.88 -5.44
CA GLU A 154 -1.04 -15.43 -6.67
C GLU A 154 -1.36 -14.55 -7.89
N ARG A 155 -2.62 -14.12 -8.05
CA ARG A 155 -3.05 -13.25 -9.16
C ARG A 155 -2.35 -11.90 -9.13
N LEU A 156 -2.12 -11.34 -7.95
CA LEU A 156 -1.40 -10.07 -7.79
C LEU A 156 0.07 -10.18 -8.18
N ILE A 157 0.75 -11.25 -7.75
CA ILE A 157 2.13 -11.52 -8.16
C ILE A 157 2.21 -11.69 -9.69
N LYS A 158 1.29 -12.47 -10.27
CA LYS A 158 1.22 -12.65 -11.73
C LYS A 158 0.93 -11.35 -12.48
N LYS A 159 0.11 -10.46 -11.91
CA LYS A 159 -0.18 -9.13 -12.48
C LYS A 159 1.08 -8.27 -12.51
N LEU A 160 1.79 -8.17 -11.39
CA LEU A 160 3.05 -7.45 -11.31
C LEU A 160 4.07 -8.03 -12.29
N GLU A 161 4.24 -9.36 -12.32
CA GLU A 161 5.09 -10.06 -13.29
C GLU A 161 4.79 -9.61 -14.72
N ASN A 162 3.53 -9.66 -15.14
CA ASN A 162 3.14 -9.30 -16.49
C ASN A 162 3.39 -7.81 -16.80
N GLN A 163 3.25 -6.92 -15.82
CA GLN A 163 3.50 -5.50 -16.01
C GLN A 163 4.99 -5.16 -16.14
N THR A 164 5.87 -5.96 -15.53
CA THR A 164 7.33 -5.78 -15.66
C THR A 164 7.88 -6.21 -17.03
N LYS A 165 7.17 -7.07 -17.77
CA LYS A 165 7.55 -7.47 -19.14
C LYS A 165 7.39 -6.28 -20.10
N LYS A 166 8.24 -6.18 -21.13
CA LYS A 166 8.20 -5.12 -22.15
C LYS A 166 6.92 -5.18 -22.97
#